data_AF-A0AAD9LLA5-F1
#
_entry.id   AF-A0AAD9LLA5-F1
#
_cell.length_a   1.000
_cell.length_b   1.000
_cell.length_c   1.000
_cell.angle_alpha   90.00
_cell.angle_beta   90.00
_cell.angle_gamma   90.00
#
_symmetry.space_group_name_H-M   'P 1'
#
loop_
_entity.id
_entity.type
_entity.pdbx_description
1 polymer ?
#
loop_
_entity_poly.entity_id
_entity_poly.type
_entity_poly.pdbx_seq_one_letter_code
_entity_poly.pdbx_strand_id
1 'polypeptide(L)'
;MHHKLASWLSTNYHNVLLPSFQTSEMVQKHLVDVATDATPGTSSDEEMVTSQKRKIRSPTARAMLAQAHYRFKLLLKYKMARAGGRVIECEEEYTSKTCSSCGAIKDNLGGNHVFRCTVCGAVLDRDVKAAKNIFHKNMEMLC
;
A
#
# COMPACT_ATOMS: atom_id res chain seq x y z
N MET A 1 9.35 17.43 1.49
CA MET A 1 8.30 16.89 2.40
C MET A 1 8.89 15.97 3.47
N HIS A 2 9.57 14.88 3.10
CA HIS A 2 10.05 13.84 4.03
C HIS A 2 10.88 14.33 5.23
N HIS A 3 11.78 15.30 5.05
CA HIS A 3 12.60 15.81 6.15
C HIS A 3 11.78 16.45 7.27
N LYS A 4 10.81 17.31 6.93
CA LYS A 4 9.96 17.99 7.92
C LYS A 4 9.10 16.97 8.67
N LEU A 5 8.46 16.05 7.94
CA LEU A 5 7.62 15.02 8.54
C LEU A 5 8.43 14.07 9.44
N ALA A 6 9.56 13.54 8.96
CA ALA A 6 10.39 12.64 9.75
C ALA A 6 10.96 13.33 11.00
N SER A 7 11.30 14.63 10.90
CA SER A 7 11.74 15.39 12.08
C SER A 7 10.62 15.59 13.08
N TRP A 8 9.43 15.96 12.61
CA TRP A 8 8.27 16.13 13.46
C TRP A 8 7.90 14.82 14.17
N LEU A 9 7.87 13.69 13.46
CA LEU A 9 7.61 12.37 14.04
C LEU A 9 8.64 12.03 15.13
N SER A 10 9.94 12.22 14.86
CA SER A 10 11.00 11.91 15.83
C SER A 10 11.01 12.78 17.08
N THR A 11 10.40 13.97 17.01
CA THR A 11 10.35 14.89 18.15
C THR A 11 9.09 14.67 19.00
N ASN A 12 8.00 14.17 18.41
CA ASN A 12 6.71 14.07 19.09
C ASN A 12 6.37 12.65 19.55
N TYR A 13 7.01 11.62 18.99
CA TYR A 13 6.68 10.23 19.28
C TYR A 13 7.93 9.41 19.58
N HIS A 14 7.85 8.57 20.61
CA HIS A 14 8.89 7.60 20.92
C HIS A 14 8.79 6.36 20.01
N ASN A 15 7.57 5.92 19.70
CA ASN A 15 7.32 4.76 18.85
C ASN A 15 6.52 5.18 17.62
N VAL A 16 6.98 4.79 16.43
CA VAL A 16 6.27 5.04 15.16
C VAL A 16 6.09 3.71 14.43
N LEU A 17 4.83 3.36 14.18
CA LEU A 17 4.46 2.25 13.30
C LEU A 17 4.61 2.68 11.84
N LEU A 18 5.32 1.90 11.04
CA LEU A 18 5.50 2.14 9.62
C LEU A 18 5.12 0.88 8.82
N PRO A 19 4.09 0.93 7.97
CA PRO A 19 3.75 -0.19 7.11
C PRO A 19 4.90 -0.57 6.19
N SER A 20 5.09 -1.86 5.94
CA SER A 20 6.04 -2.32 4.93
C SER A 20 5.50 -2.06 3.52
N PHE A 21 6.07 -1.07 2.83
CA PHE A 21 5.71 -0.77 1.44
C PHE A 21 6.55 -1.62 0.47
N GLN A 22 5.94 -2.63 -0.15
CA GLN A 22 6.54 -3.38 -1.27
C GLN A 22 6.35 -2.63 -2.60
N THR A 23 6.75 -1.36 -2.66
CA THR A 23 6.50 -0.49 -3.83
C THR A 23 7.09 -1.06 -5.12
N SER A 24 8.25 -1.72 -5.05
CA SER A 24 8.89 -2.37 -6.20
C SER A 24 8.01 -3.47 -6.79
N GLU A 25 7.46 -4.33 -5.94
CA GLU A 25 6.60 -5.45 -6.36
C GLU A 25 5.28 -4.92 -6.93
N MET A 26 4.69 -3.90 -6.30
CA MET A 26 3.44 -3.30 -6.77
C MET A 26 3.55 -2.64 -8.15
N VAL A 27 4.74 -2.15 -8.52
CA VAL A 27 4.99 -1.41 -9.77
C VAL A 27 5.62 -2.31 -10.85
N GLN A 28 6.01 -3.54 -10.49
CA GLN A 28 6.65 -4.47 -11.41
C GLN A 28 5.73 -4.82 -12.57
N LYS A 29 6.32 -5.00 -13.76
CA LYS A 29 5.62 -5.60 -14.90
C LYS A 29 5.76 -7.10 -14.81
N HIS A 30 4.66 -7.81 -15.03
CA HIS A 30 4.64 -9.25 -15.14
C HIS A 30 4.46 -9.64 -16.60
N LEU A 31 5.06 -10.76 -16.99
CA LEU A 31 4.78 -11.40 -18.26
C LEU A 31 3.35 -11.92 -18.21
N VAL A 32 2.56 -11.57 -19.22
CA VAL A 32 1.20 -12.05 -19.37
C VAL A 32 1.08 -12.59 -20.78
N ASP A 33 0.59 -13.82 -20.86
CA ASP A 33 0.31 -14.49 -22.12
C ASP A 33 -0.84 -13.75 -22.78
N VAL A 34 -0.57 -13.19 -23.97
CA VAL A 34 -1.61 -12.51 -24.75
C VAL A 34 -2.14 -13.53 -25.72
N ALA A 35 -3.38 -13.97 -25.52
CA ALA A 35 -4.12 -14.64 -26.58
C ALA A 35 -4.25 -13.64 -27.73
N THR A 36 -3.61 -13.93 -28.86
CA THR A 36 -3.91 -13.21 -30.10
C THR A 36 -5.32 -13.63 -30.50
N ASP A 37 -6.18 -12.67 -30.87
CA ASP A 37 -7.49 -12.99 -31.42
C ASP A 37 -7.24 -13.72 -32.74
N ALA A 38 -7.31 -15.06 -32.68
CA ALA A 38 -7.08 -15.93 -33.81
C ALA A 38 -8.18 -15.67 -34.86
N THR A 39 -7.83 -14.99 -35.94
CA THR A 39 -8.58 -15.10 -37.19
C THR A 39 -8.23 -16.47 -37.77
N PRO A 40 -9.18 -17.41 -37.93
CA PRO A 40 -8.85 -18.77 -38.31
C PRO A 40 -8.47 -18.80 -39.79
N GLY A 41 -7.17 -18.95 -40.07
CA GLY A 41 -6.71 -19.31 -41.41
C GLY A 41 -5.34 -18.76 -41.80
N THR A 42 -4.27 -19.30 -41.21
CA THR A 42 -2.99 -19.62 -41.90
C THR A 42 -2.09 -20.36 -40.91
N SER A 43 -1.71 -21.58 -41.29
CA SER A 43 -0.75 -22.43 -40.57
C SER A 43 0.68 -21.99 -40.85
N SER A 44 1.34 -21.38 -39.86
CA SER A 44 2.79 -21.39 -39.69
C SER A 44 3.13 -20.62 -38.41
N ASP A 45 3.66 -21.36 -37.42
CA ASP A 45 4.33 -20.89 -36.22
C ASP A 45 3.52 -19.94 -35.30
N GLU A 46 2.87 -20.51 -34.28
CA GLU A 46 2.30 -19.75 -33.17
C GLU A 46 3.42 -19.07 -32.35
N GLU A 47 3.89 -17.90 -32.79
CA GLU A 47 4.74 -17.06 -31.95
C GLU A 47 3.93 -16.60 -30.73
N MET A 48 4.27 -17.16 -29.56
CA MET A 48 3.72 -16.78 -28.26
C MET A 48 4.15 -15.35 -27.92
N VAL A 49 3.29 -14.37 -28.25
CA VAL A 49 3.53 -12.96 -27.93
C VAL A 49 3.35 -12.73 -26.42
N THR A 50 4.44 -12.74 -25.68
CA THR A 50 4.42 -12.35 -24.25
C THR A 50 4.42 -10.83 -24.14
N SER A 51 3.44 -10.26 -23.42
CA SER A 51 3.42 -8.83 -23.13
C SER A 51 3.71 -8.55 -21.67
N GLN A 52 4.46 -7.48 -21.41
CA GLN A 52 4.72 -7.03 -20.05
C GLN A 52 3.61 -6.06 -19.59
N LYS A 53 2.70 -6.51 -18.74
CA LYS A 53 1.64 -5.66 -18.14
C LYS A 53 1.85 -5.48 -16.64
N ARG A 54 1.29 -4.39 -16.09
CA ARG A 54 1.25 -4.13 -14.64
C ARG A 54 -0.17 -4.33 -14.14
N LYS A 55 -0.31 -4.73 -12.87
CA LYS A 55 -1.62 -4.80 -12.20
C LYS A 55 -2.23 -3.40 -11.99
N ILE A 56 -1.38 -2.39 -11.77
CA ILE A 56 -1.79 -1.00 -11.56
C ILE A 56 -1.63 -0.14 -12.82
N ARG A 57 -2.42 0.93 -12.91
CA ARG A 57 -2.35 1.89 -14.02
C ARG A 57 -1.00 2.64 -14.03
N SER A 58 -0.50 2.94 -15.23
CA SER A 58 0.81 3.62 -15.42
C SER A 58 0.94 4.95 -14.66
N PRO A 59 -0.06 5.85 -14.64
CA PRO A 59 0.03 7.09 -13.86
C PRO A 59 0.17 6.83 -12.35
N THR A 60 -0.59 5.85 -11.82
CA THR A 60 -0.52 5.45 -10.41
C THR A 60 0.84 4.88 -10.06
N ALA A 61 1.39 4.01 -10.91
CA ALA A 61 2.74 3.46 -10.73
C ALA A 61 3.82 4.56 -10.67
N ARG A 62 3.73 5.55 -11.57
CA ARG A 62 4.66 6.69 -11.58
C ARG A 62 4.52 7.54 -10.31
N ALA A 63 3.28 7.81 -9.88
CA ALA A 63 3.02 8.54 -8.65
C ALA A 63 3.61 7.82 -7.42
N MET A 64 3.45 6.50 -7.33
CA MET A 64 4.03 5.68 -6.26
C MET A 64 5.55 5.76 -6.22
N LEU A 65 6.22 5.67 -7.37
CA LEU A 65 7.67 5.81 -7.45
C LEU A 65 8.15 7.22 -7.04
N ALA A 66 7.39 8.26 -7.41
CA ALA A 66 7.70 9.64 -7.04
C ALA A 66 7.62 9.90 -5.52
N GLN A 67 6.83 9.12 -4.78
CA GLN A 67 6.74 9.24 -3.31
C GLN A 67 8.01 8.73 -2.58
N ALA A 68 8.92 8.00 -3.24
CA ALA A 68 10.20 7.59 -2.67
C ALA A 68 10.11 7.00 -1.23
N HIS A 69 9.14 6.10 -0.99
CA HIS A 69 8.85 5.50 0.32
C HIS A 69 10.08 4.92 1.02
N TYR A 70 10.98 4.26 0.28
CA TYR A 70 12.21 3.71 0.83
C TYR A 70 13.14 4.79 1.41
N ARG A 71 13.30 5.92 0.70
CA ARG A 71 14.11 7.06 1.19
C ARG A 71 13.48 7.67 2.44
N PHE A 72 12.15 7.78 2.48
CA PHE A 72 11.45 8.25 3.68
C PHE A 72 11.68 7.31 4.88
N LYS A 73 11.52 6.00 4.68
CA LYS A 73 11.78 4.97 5.70
C LYS A 73 13.18 5.07 6.29
N LEU A 74 14.21 5.16 5.44
CA LEU A 74 15.60 5.32 5.90
C LEU A 74 15.79 6.60 6.72
N LEU A 75 15.27 7.72 6.24
CA LEU A 75 15.37 9.01 6.93
C LEU A 75 14.66 9.00 8.29
N LEU A 76 13.47 8.38 8.34
CA LEU A 76 12.70 8.23 9.57
C LEU A 76 13.45 7.36 10.58
N LYS A 77 13.97 6.20 10.17
CA LYS A 77 14.80 5.33 11.03
C LYS A 77 16.00 6.07 11.61
N TYR A 78 16.73 6.79 10.76
CA TYR A 78 17.88 7.58 11.18
C TYR A 78 17.51 8.63 12.23
N LYS A 79 16.43 9.39 12.01
CA LYS A 79 15.99 10.45 12.93
C LYS A 79 15.44 9.89 14.24
N MET A 80 14.64 8.83 14.19
CA MET A 80 14.11 8.16 15.38
C MET A 80 15.23 7.61 16.24
N ALA A 81 16.21 6.91 15.64
CA ALA A 81 17.37 6.39 16.37
C ALA A 81 18.17 7.51 17.07
N ARG A 82 18.33 8.67 16.44
CA ARG A 82 18.98 9.84 17.05
C ARG A 82 18.19 10.45 18.21
N ALA A 83 16.87 10.36 18.19
CA ALA A 83 15.98 10.84 19.24
C ALA A 83 15.76 9.80 20.35
N GLY A 84 16.35 8.60 20.25
CA GLY A 84 16.11 7.49 21.17
C GLY A 84 14.80 6.72 20.92
N GLY A 85 14.06 7.08 19.88
CA GLY A 85 12.81 6.41 19.51
C GLY A 85 12.99 5.20 18.59
N ARG A 86 11.88 4.48 18.37
CA ARG A 86 11.82 3.24 17.59
C ARG A 86 10.87 3.37 16.40
N VAL A 87 11.30 2.86 15.25
CA VAL A 87 10.42 2.60 14.09
C VAL A 87 10.12 1.12 14.05
N ILE A 88 8.85 0.76 14.10
CA ILE A 88 8.38 -0.62 14.06
C ILE A 88 7.74 -0.84 12.70
N GLU A 89 8.29 -1.79 11.94
CA GLU A 89 7.71 -2.19 10.67
C GLU A 89 6.54 -3.14 10.91
N CYS A 90 5.43 -2.91 10.22
CA CYS A 90 4.20 -3.67 10.41
C CYS A 90 3.55 -4.04 9.09
N GLU A 91 2.75 -5.11 9.12
CA GLU A 91 2.02 -5.61 7.97
C GLU A 91 0.78 -4.74 7.69
N GLU A 92 0.49 -4.48 6.41
CA GLU A 92 -0.62 -3.63 5.96
C GLU A 92 -1.87 -4.44 5.56
N GLU A 93 -1.78 -5.77 5.57
CA GLU A 93 -2.79 -6.63 4.97
C GLU A 93 -4.22 -6.41 5.52
N TYR A 94 -5.22 -6.35 4.63
CA TYR A 94 -6.65 -6.16 4.92
C TYR A 94 -7.04 -4.88 5.68
N THR A 95 -6.11 -3.95 5.95
CA THR A 95 -6.39 -2.73 6.71
C THR A 95 -7.35 -1.79 5.97
N SER A 96 -7.26 -1.73 4.64
CA SER A 96 -8.14 -0.92 3.79
C SER A 96 -9.52 -1.53 3.56
N LYS A 97 -9.70 -2.85 3.79
CA LYS A 97 -10.98 -3.57 3.59
C LYS A 97 -11.80 -3.73 4.86
N THR A 98 -11.14 -3.82 6.01
CA THR A 98 -11.79 -4.11 7.31
C THR A 98 -12.38 -2.86 7.94
N CYS A 99 -13.60 -2.91 8.46
CA CYS A 99 -14.19 -1.81 9.21
C CYS A 99 -13.55 -1.71 10.61
N SER A 100 -12.99 -0.55 10.97
CA SER A 100 -12.39 -0.34 12.30
C SER A 100 -13.40 -0.39 13.44
N SER A 101 -14.70 -0.20 13.17
CA SER A 101 -15.74 -0.15 14.19
C SER A 101 -16.41 -1.50 14.46
N CYS A 102 -16.59 -2.34 13.44
CA CYS A 102 -17.35 -3.61 13.57
C CYS A 102 -16.61 -4.84 13.02
N GLY A 103 -15.40 -4.70 12.50
CA GLY A 103 -14.62 -5.82 11.95
C GLY A 103 -15.11 -6.34 10.59
N ALA A 104 -16.24 -5.87 10.05
CA ALA A 104 -16.75 -6.33 8.76
C ALA A 104 -15.76 -6.06 7.63
N ILE A 105 -15.50 -7.09 6.81
CA ILE A 105 -14.63 -7.01 5.64
C ILE A 105 -15.48 -6.63 4.43
N LYS A 106 -14.99 -5.66 3.65
CA LYS A 106 -15.60 -5.27 2.38
C LYS A 106 -14.76 -5.80 1.22
N ASP A 107 -15.26 -6.79 0.50
CA ASP A 107 -14.54 -7.41 -0.62
C ASP A 107 -14.43 -6.49 -1.83
N ASN A 108 -15.52 -5.80 -2.18
CA ASN A 108 -15.57 -4.83 -3.28
C ASN A 108 -15.19 -3.43 -2.79
N LEU A 109 -13.89 -3.23 -2.60
CA LEU A 109 -13.33 -1.92 -2.31
C LEU A 109 -13.13 -1.14 -3.61
N GLY A 110 -14.11 -0.31 -3.99
CA GLY A 110 -14.00 0.59 -5.15
C GLY A 110 -12.91 1.66 -5.00
N GLY A 111 -12.88 2.66 -5.89
CA GLY A 111 -11.90 3.75 -5.87
C GLY A 111 -12.18 4.92 -4.91
N ASN A 112 -13.27 4.86 -4.13
CA ASN A 112 -13.74 6.03 -3.35
C ASN A 112 -12.88 6.34 -2.11
N HIS A 113 -12.48 7.61 -1.94
CA HIS A 113 -11.75 8.06 -0.75
C HIS A 113 -12.53 7.87 0.55
N VAL A 114 -13.86 7.91 0.51
CA VAL A 114 -14.71 7.67 1.68
C VAL A 114 -15.09 6.19 1.78
N PHE A 115 -14.79 5.58 2.93
CA PHE A 115 -15.27 4.25 3.29
C PHE A 115 -16.64 4.36 3.97
N ARG A 116 -17.62 3.62 3.46
CA ARG A 116 -18.92 3.40 4.13
C ARG A 116 -19.08 1.91 4.43
N CYS A 117 -19.29 1.59 5.70
CA CYS A 117 -19.60 0.24 6.14
C CYS A 117 -21.07 -0.09 5.86
N THR A 118 -21.33 -1.23 5.24
CA THR A 118 -22.70 -1.72 4.98
C THR A 118 -23.32 -2.39 6.21
N VAL A 119 -22.52 -2.75 7.21
CA VAL A 119 -22.99 -3.46 8.42
C VAL A 119 -23.33 -2.49 9.55
N CYS A 120 -22.38 -1.62 9.93
CA CYS A 120 -22.58 -0.69 11.05
C CYS A 120 -22.83 0.78 10.63
N GLY A 121 -22.85 1.07 9.33
CA GLY A 121 -23.08 2.43 8.83
C GLY A 121 -21.93 3.42 9.03
N ALA A 122 -20.78 3.01 9.61
CA ALA A 122 -19.63 3.89 9.82
C ALA A 122 -19.15 4.54 8.51
N VAL A 123 -18.95 5.86 8.54
CA VAL A 123 -18.47 6.68 7.43
C VAL A 123 -17.19 7.39 7.84
N LEU A 124 -16.08 7.11 7.16
CA LEU A 124 -14.80 7.75 7.47
C LEU A 124 -13.85 7.70 6.27
N ASP A 125 -12.83 8.56 6.27
CA ASP A 125 -11.81 8.59 5.23
C ASP A 125 -10.98 7.29 5.19
N ARG A 126 -10.82 6.72 4.00
CA ARG A 126 -10.18 5.40 3.82
C ARG A 126 -8.78 5.33 4.41
N ASP A 127 -7.98 6.39 4.25
CA ASP A 127 -6.59 6.40 4.71
C ASP A 127 -6.55 6.51 6.24
N VAL A 128 -7.45 7.33 6.82
CA VAL A 128 -7.66 7.37 8.28
C VAL A 128 -8.12 6.01 8.82
N LYS A 129 -8.97 5.28 8.09
CA LYS A 129 -9.37 3.91 8.45
C LYS A 129 -8.18 2.98 8.52
N ALA A 130 -7.39 2.99 7.45
CA ALA A 130 -6.26 2.09 7.29
C ALA A 130 -5.26 2.34 8.42
N ALA A 131 -4.96 3.62 8.72
CA ALA A 131 -4.10 4.01 9.83
C ALA A 131 -4.60 3.48 11.18
N LYS A 132 -5.91 3.60 11.48
CA LYS A 132 -6.50 3.05 12.72
C LYS A 132 -6.38 1.53 12.79
N ASN A 133 -6.67 0.84 11.69
CA ASN A 133 -6.58 -0.62 11.65
C ASN A 133 -5.13 -1.10 11.82
N ILE A 134 -4.16 -0.41 11.23
CA ILE A 134 -2.74 -0.68 11.44
C ILE A 134 -2.39 -0.50 12.92
N PHE A 135 -2.82 0.60 13.54
CA PHE A 135 -2.58 0.83 14.95
C PHE A 135 -3.16 -0.28 15.84
N HIS A 136 -4.43 -0.64 15.64
CA HIS A 136 -5.07 -1.70 16.43
C HIS A 136 -4.40 -3.06 16.27
N LYS A 137 -4.01 -3.44 15.05
CA LYS A 137 -3.33 -4.72 14.79
C LYS A 137 -1.95 -4.82 15.45
N ASN A 138 -1.26 -3.69 15.58
CA ASN A 138 0.14 -3.64 16.00
C ASN A 138 0.31 -3.03 17.39
N MET A 139 -0.79 -2.85 18.14
CA MET A 139 -0.78 -2.23 19.46
C MET A 139 0.08 -3.01 20.46
N GLU A 140 0.09 -4.34 20.35
CA GLU A 140 0.91 -5.22 21.19
C GLU A 140 2.42 -4.98 21.00
N MET A 141 2.86 -4.52 19.83
CA MET A 141 4.28 -4.22 19.57
C MET A 141 4.76 -2.90 20.19
N LEU A 142 3.83 -2.09 20.73
CA LEU A 142 4.12 -0.80 21.36
C LEU A 142 4.31 -0.88 22.88
N CYS A 143 3.95 -2.02 23.48
CA CYS A 143 4.17 -2.33 24.90
C CYS A 143 5.63 -2.74 25.14
#